data_AF-A0A7J8M6M5-F1
#
_entry.id   AF-A0A7J8M6M5-F1
#
_cell.length_a   1.000
_cell.length_b   1.000
_cell.length_c   1.000
_cell.angle_alpha   90.00
_cell.angle_beta   90.00
_cell.angle_gamma   90.00
#
_symmetry.space_group_name_H-M   'P 1'
#
loop_
_entity.id
_entity.type
_entity.pdbx_description
1 polymer ?
#
loop_
_entity_poly.entity_id
_entity_poly.type
_entity_poly.pdbx_seq_one_letter_code
_entity_poly.pdbx_strand_id
1 'polypeptide(L)' 'MMIFADKRYSRHDKRSKLPSWILSHLRDVNLNLSTDMALHIAKEFLRKMAQPYEKIGGSGRKTLLSEEDLEKMGDGGMDE' A
#
# COMPACT_ATOMS: atom_id res chain seq x y z
N MET A 1 -6.81 7.95 -0.88
CA MET A 1 -7.00 7.59 0.55
C MET A 1 -8.36 6.94 0.70
N MET A 2 -8.46 5.87 1.49
CA MET A 2 -9.72 5.17 1.76
C MET A 2 -10.00 5.21 3.26
N ILE A 3 -11.24 5.50 3.68
CA ILE A 3 -11.63 5.61 5.10
C ILE A 3 -12.85 4.73 5.37
N PHE A 4 -12.78 3.93 6.43
CA PHE A 4 -13.93 3.20 6.98
C PHE A 4 -14.45 3.93 8.22
N ALA A 5 -15.57 4.64 8.07
CA ALA A 5 -16.10 5.53 9.11
C ALA A 5 -17.05 4.85 10.12
N ASP A 6 -17.03 3.52 10.22
CA ASP A 6 -17.90 2.76 11.13
C ASP A 6 -17.06 1.80 11.98
N LYS A 7 -17.26 1.86 13.30
CA LYS A 7 -16.58 1.03 14.29
C LYS A 7 -16.67 -0.47 14.00
N ARG A 8 -17.73 -0.93 13.34
CA ARG A 8 -17.93 -2.35 13.00
C ARG A 8 -16.85 -2.90 12.07
N TYR A 9 -16.18 -2.07 11.28
CA TYR A 9 -15.06 -2.50 10.43
C TYR A 9 -13.80 -2.88 11.21
N SER A 10 -13.70 -2.52 12.50
CA SER A 10 -12.63 -3.00 13.39
C SER A 10 -12.76 -4.48 13.73
N ARG A 11 -13.97 -5.05 13.61
CA ARG A 11 -14.23 -6.43 13.99
C ARG A 11 -13.70 -7.40 12.95
N HIS A 12 -13.19 -8.53 13.41
CA HIS A 12 -12.61 -9.56 12.55
C HIS A 12 -13.58 -10.07 11.49
N ASP A 13 -14.87 -10.25 11.82
CA ASP A 13 -15.89 -10.76 10.89
C ASP A 13 -16.20 -9.84 9.70
N LYS A 14 -15.87 -8.54 9.82
CA LYS A 14 -16.00 -7.56 8.74
C LYS A 14 -14.66 -7.34 8.06
N ARG A 15 -13.57 -7.28 8.84
CA ARG A 15 -12.21 -7.10 8.33
C ARG A 15 -11.79 -8.26 7.43
N SER A 16 -12.07 -9.50 7.81
CA SER A 16 -11.69 -10.69 7.03
C SER A 16 -12.38 -10.79 5.66
N LYS A 17 -13.45 -10.01 5.43
CA LYS A 17 -14.15 -9.94 4.15
C LYS A 17 -13.53 -8.93 3.18
N LEU A 18 -12.60 -8.11 3.65
CA LEU A 18 -11.89 -7.18 2.78
C LEU A 18 -10.82 -7.93 1.98
N PRO A 19 -10.61 -7.59 0.70
CA PRO A 19 -9.52 -8.15 -0.09
C PRO A 19 -8.15 -7.99 0.57
N SER A 20 -7.27 -8.97 0.35
CA SER A 20 -5.94 -9.03 0.96
C SER A 20 -5.08 -7.80 0.67
N TRP A 21 -5.21 -7.18 -0.51
CA TRP A 21 -4.47 -5.97 -0.89
C TRP A 21 -4.87 -4.73 -0.07
N ILE A 22 -6.10 -4.67 0.46
CA ILE A 22 -6.50 -3.63 1.42
C ILE A 22 -5.96 -3.97 2.80
N LEU A 23 -6.11 -5.22 3.21
CA LEU A 23 -5.69 -5.70 4.53
C LEU A 23 -4.18 -5.57 4.76
N SER A 24 -3.36 -5.77 3.73
CA SER A 24 -1.90 -5.60 3.82
C SER A 24 -1.48 -4.16 4.11
N HIS A 25 -2.32 -3.18 3.76
CA HIS A 25 -2.06 -1.75 4.00
C HIS A 25 -2.84 -1.20 5.21
N LEU A 26 -3.74 -2.00 5.81
CA LEU A 26 -4.52 -1.62 6.99
C LEU A 26 -3.74 -1.96 8.28
N ARG A 27 -2.81 -1.09 8.64
CA ARG A 27 -2.01 -1.22 9.88
C ARG A 27 -2.88 -1.05 11.13
N ASP A 28 -2.52 -1.73 12.23
CA ASP A 28 -3.27 -1.67 13.48
C ASP A 28 -3.36 -0.26 14.07
N VAL A 29 -2.33 0.58 13.85
CA VAL A 29 -2.31 2.00 14.26
C VAL A 29 -3.39 2.84 13.57
N ASN A 30 -3.91 2.38 12.42
CA ASN A 30 -4.94 3.06 11.64
C ASN A 30 -6.36 2.54 11.96
N LEU A 31 -6.50 1.67 12.97
CA LEU A 31 -7.79 1.17 13.44
C LEU A 31 -8.30 2.02 14.60
N ASN A 32 -9.63 2.17 14.70
CA ASN A 32 -10.30 2.88 15.80
C ASN A 32 -9.79 4.32 16.03
N LEU A 33 -9.51 5.03 14.95
CA LEU A 33 -9.06 6.42 15.01
C LEU A 33 -10.19 7.36 15.42
N SER A 34 -9.86 8.37 16.23
CA SER A 34 -10.70 9.56 16.39
C SER A 34 -10.64 10.43 15.14
N THR A 35 -11.62 11.33 14.98
CA THR A 35 -11.68 12.26 13.85
C THR A 35 -10.43 13.13 13.74
N ASP A 36 -9.90 13.60 14.87
CA ASP A 36 -8.68 14.43 14.90
C ASP A 36 -7.44 13.65 14.45
N MET A 37 -7.28 12.40 14.90
CA MET A 37 -6.16 11.55 14.47
C MET A 37 -6.28 11.20 12.99
N ALA A 38 -7.49 10.89 12.51
CA ALA A 38 -7.73 10.62 11.10
C ALA A 38 -7.36 11.84 10.22
N LEU A 39 -7.68 13.05 10.66
CA LEU A 39 -7.36 14.28 9.95
C LEU A 39 -5.86 14.56 9.93
N HIS A 40 -5.16 14.31 11.03
CA HIS A 40 -3.70 14.40 11.10
C HIS A 40 -3.04 13.44 10.11
N ILE A 41 -3.41 12.17 10.13
CA ILE A 41 -2.90 11.13 9.22
C ILE A 41 -3.21 11.49 7.76
N ALA A 42 -4.43 11.98 7.48
CA ALA A 42 -4.82 12.37 6.13
C ALA A 42 -3.95 13.50 5.57
N LYS A 43 -3.67 14.54 6.38
CA LYS A 43 -2.80 15.65 5.99
C LYS A 43 -1.39 15.17 5.68
N GLU A 44 -0.82 14.33 6.54
CA GLU A 44 0.53 13.78 6.35
C GLU A 44 0.61 12.89 5.11
N PHE A 45 -0.36 11.98 4.95
CA PHE A 45 -0.44 11.07 3.82
C PHE A 45 -0.52 11.82 2.49
N LEU A 46 -1.42 12.80 2.37
CA LEU A 46 -1.58 13.57 1.14
C LEU A 46 -0.32 14.38 0.81
N ARG A 47 0.34 14.99 1.81
CA ARG A 47 1.59 15.73 1.58
C ARG A 47 2.72 14.83 1.09
N LYS A 48 2.86 13.63 1.66
CA LYS A 48 3.88 12.65 1.24
C LYS A 48 3.59 12.09 -0.16
N MET A 49 2.33 11.81 -0.47
CA MET A 49 1.93 11.25 -1.78
C MET A 49 1.91 12.30 -2.90
N ALA A 50 1.82 13.58 -2.59
CA ALA A 50 1.84 14.67 -3.57
C ALA A 50 3.25 15.07 -4.05
N GLN A 51 4.29 14.41 -3.54
CA GLN A 51 5.66 14.68 -4.00
C GLN A 51 5.86 14.18 -5.45
N PRO A 52 6.71 14.85 -6.25
CA PRO A 52 7.08 14.36 -7.57
C PRO A 52 7.63 12.92 -7.49
N TYR A 53 7.01 12.01 -8.24
CA TYR A 53 7.39 10.61 -8.25
C TYR A 53 8.35 10.34 -9.43
N GLU A 54 9.64 10.23 -9.12
CA GLU A 54 10.65 9.80 -10.08
C GLU A 54 10.42 8.33 -10.46
N LYS A 55 10.11 8.08 -11.74
CA LYS A 55 9.80 6.72 -12.27
C LYS A 55 10.96 5.73 -12.11
N ILE A 56 12.17 6.23 -11.89
CA ILE A 56 13.41 5.44 -11.74
C ILE A 56 13.68 5.05 -10.27
N GLY A 57 12.86 5.54 -9.32
CA GLY A 57 12.72 4.98 -7.98
C GLY A 57 13.94 5.11 -7.08
N GLY A 58 13.95 6.10 -6.18
CA GLY A 58 14.91 6.20 -5.07
C GLY A 58 14.77 5.13 -3.97
N SER A 59 14.09 4.02 -4.23
CA SER A 59 13.86 2.96 -3.25
C SER A 59 13.79 1.58 -3.88
N GLY A 60 14.77 1.22 -4.72
CA GLY A 60 15.21 -0.17 -4.99
C GLY A 60 14.20 -1.23 -5.49
N ARG A 61 12.90 -0.92 -5.53
CA ARG A 61 11.81 -1.75 -6.02
C ARG A 61 11.24 -1.01 -7.23
N LYS A 62 11.63 -1.47 -8.41
CA LYS A 62 10.97 -1.08 -9.65
C LYS A 62 9.54 -1.64 -9.59
N THR A 63 8.54 -0.76 -9.51
CA THR A 63 7.12 -1.16 -9.59
C THR A 63 6.74 -1.57 -11.01
N LEU A 64 7.48 -1.07 -12.00
CA LEU A 64 7.32 -1.38 -13.43
C LEU A 64 8.47 -2.28 -13.87
N LEU A 65 8.18 -3.30 -14.66
CA LEU A 65 9.17 -4.15 -15.32
C LEU A 65 9.39 -3.61 -16.74
N SER A 66 10.65 -3.41 -17.14
CA SER A 66 11.00 -3.19 -18.55
C SER A 66 11.16 -4.53 -19.29
N GLU A 67 11.20 -4.49 -20.61
CA GLU A 67 11.49 -5.66 -21.45
C GLU A 67 12.86 -6.28 -21.08
N GLU A 68 13.88 -5.43 -20.90
CA GLU A 68 15.21 -5.85 -20.43
C GLU A 68 15.19 -6.51 -19.04
N ASP A 69 14.25 -6.12 -18.15
CA ASP A 69 14.10 -6.74 -16.83
C ASP A 69 13.45 -8.14 -16.95
N LEU A 70 12.61 -8.37 -17.97
CA LEU A 70 11.97 -9.67 -18.23
C LEU A 70 12.95 -10.67 -18.87
N GLU A 71 13.77 -10.22 -19.82
CA GLU A 71 14.80 -11.06 -20.46
C GLU A 71 15.78 -11.63 -19.42
N LYS A 72 16.21 -10.79 -18.46
CA LYS A 72 17.11 -11.20 -17.37
C LYS A 72 16.47 -12.18 -16.38
N MET A 73 15.14 -12.14 -16.20
CA MET A 73 14.43 -13.14 -15.39
C MET A 73 14.25 -14.46 -16.15
N GLY A 74 14.10 -14.40 -17.48
CA GLY A 74 13.94 -15.59 -18.32
C GLY A 74 15.19 -16.47 -18.38
N ASP A 75 16.38 -15.86 -18.46
CA ASP A 75 17.66 -16.59 -18.52
C ASP A 75 18.03 -17.31 -17.21
N GLY A 76 17.48 -16.89 -16.07
CA GLY A 76 17.72 -17.54 -14.77
C GLY A 76 16.91 -18.80 -14.51
N GLY A 77 16.01 -19.20 -15.42
CA GLY A 77 15.14 -20.37 -15.29
C GLY A 77 15.56 -21.59 -16.12
N MET A 78 16.76 -21.57 -16.71
CA MET A 78 17.27 -22.62 -17.61
C MET A 78 18.40 -23.48 -17.02
N ASP A 79 18.73 -23.28 -15.74
CA ASP A 79 19.64 -24.12 -14.96
C ASP A 79 18.93 -24.61 -13.68
N GLU A 80 18.00 -25.57 -13.82
CA GLU A 80 17.70 -26.69 -12.91
C GLU A 80 16.66 -27.64 -13.53
#